data_AF-A0A653DLB5-F1
#
_entry.id   AF-A0A653DLB5-F1
#
_cell.length_a   1.000
_cell.length_b   1.000
_cell.length_c   1.000
_cell.angle_alpha   90.00
_cell.angle_beta   90.00
_cell.angle_gamma   90.00
#
_symmetry.space_group_name_H-M   'P 1'
#
loop_
_entity.id
_entity.type
_entity.pdbx_description
1 polymer ?
#
loop_
_entity_poly.entity_id
_entity_poly.type
_entity_poly.pdbx_seq_one_letter_code
_entity_poly.pdbx_strand_id
1 'polypeptide(L)'
;MAALNKTIEITTYWYIFVTSCTLTAFVCTAMFSEGETLLYQAYRPPGVTYYMALGIQGFTGFTHIINGIFPFDVLFMIMLSCTALQFRLLNEELQTLFDVDRDTGKADLQFRKKLQRCITHYDFLLQYAKTINDELSIPLTFSLVTMFGCHTVEMYRLAK
;
A
#
# COMPACT_ATOMS: atom_id res chain seq x y z
N MET A 1 9.69 -16.32 8.71
CA MET A 1 8.37 -16.25 8.05
C MET A 1 7.21 -15.90 8.98
N ALA A 2 7.06 -16.52 10.16
CA ALA A 2 5.95 -16.22 11.09
C ALA A 2 5.85 -14.73 11.51
N ALA A 3 6.99 -14.06 11.76
CA ALA A 3 7.01 -12.64 12.11
C ALA A 3 6.54 -11.72 10.96
N LEU A 4 6.87 -12.05 9.70
CA LEU A 4 6.40 -11.27 8.55
C LEU A 4 4.90 -11.43 8.33
N ASN A 5 4.41 -12.67 8.41
CA ASN A 5 2.99 -12.94 8.23
C ASN A 5 2.17 -12.20 9.29
N LYS A 6 2.67 -12.18 10.54
CA LYS A 6 2.09 -11.40 11.64
C LYS A 6 2.11 -9.89 11.37
N THR A 7 3.21 -9.34 10.82
CA THR A 7 3.28 -7.92 10.45
C THR A 7 2.28 -7.57 9.34
N ILE A 8 2.20 -8.38 8.29
CA ILE A 8 1.25 -8.16 7.18
C ILE A 8 -0.18 -8.23 7.70
N GLU A 9 -0.49 -9.24 8.53
CA GLU A 9 -1.81 -9.44 9.12
C GLU A 9 -2.22 -8.27 10.01
N ILE A 10 -1.36 -7.86 10.96
CA ILE A 10 -1.62 -6.70 11.83
C ILE A 10 -1.81 -5.43 11.00
N THR A 11 -0.96 -5.19 10.02
CA THR A 11 -1.05 -3.97 9.19
C THR A 11 -2.31 -3.98 8.35
N THR A 12 -2.69 -5.14 7.80
CA THR A 12 -3.94 -5.31 7.04
C THR A 12 -5.16 -5.06 7.92
N TYR A 13 -5.19 -5.63 9.13
CA TYR A 13 -6.27 -5.40 10.08
C TYR A 13 -6.38 -3.93 10.50
N TRP A 14 -5.24 -3.29 10.75
CA TRP A 14 -5.19 -1.86 11.05
C TRP A 14 -5.72 -1.03 9.88
N TYR A 15 -5.33 -1.34 8.65
CA TYR A 15 -5.79 -0.65 7.46
C TYR A 15 -7.30 -0.83 7.23
N ILE A 16 -7.82 -2.05 7.42
CA ILE A 16 -9.27 -2.34 7.35
C ILE A 16 -10.02 -1.53 8.40
N PHE A 17 -9.51 -1.47 9.63
CA PHE A 17 -10.12 -0.71 10.72
C PHE A 17 -10.15 0.79 10.43
N VAL A 18 -9.03 1.38 10.00
CA VAL A 18 -8.98 2.81 9.64
C VAL A 18 -9.91 3.12 8.46
N THR A 19 -9.93 2.25 7.45
CA THR A 19 -10.78 2.41 6.27
C THR A 19 -12.27 2.30 6.64
N SER A 20 -12.64 1.35 7.49
CA SER A 20 -14.03 1.21 7.95
C SER A 20 -14.47 2.40 8.79
N CYS A 21 -13.63 2.88 9.72
CA CYS A 21 -13.90 4.10 10.48
C CYS A 21 -14.10 5.32 9.57
N THR A 22 -13.25 5.47 8.54
CA THR A 22 -13.34 6.59 7.59
C THR A 22 -14.62 6.51 6.75
N LEU A 23 -14.99 5.31 6.27
CA LEU A 23 -16.24 5.08 5.54
C LEU A 23 -17.46 5.37 6.41
N THR A 24 -17.46 4.91 7.67
CA THR A 24 -18.54 5.19 8.62
C THR A 24 -18.65 6.68 8.88
N ALA A 25 -17.53 7.37 9.14
CA ALA A 25 -17.53 8.82 9.33
C ALA A 25 -18.10 9.54 8.11
N PHE A 26 -17.67 9.17 6.90
CA PHE A 26 -18.13 9.77 5.65
C PHE A 26 -19.65 9.66 5.46
N VAL A 27 -20.23 8.48 5.74
CA VAL A 27 -21.69 8.26 5.64
C VAL A 27 -22.44 8.95 6.78
N CYS A 28 -21.93 8.86 8.02
CA CYS A 28 -22.58 9.45 9.19
C CYS A 28 -22.62 10.98 9.10
N THR A 29 -21.59 11.64 8.59
CA THR A 29 -21.58 13.10 8.43
C THR A 29 -22.73 13.57 7.53
N ALA A 30 -23.03 12.86 6.44
CA ALA A 30 -24.15 13.24 5.56
C ALA A 30 -25.53 12.91 6.17
N MET A 31 -25.62 11.88 7.02
CA MET A 31 -26.90 11.49 7.65
C MET A 31 -27.28 12.38 8.85
N PHE A 32 -26.30 12.87 9.61
CA PHE A 32 -26.53 13.65 10.84
C PHE A 32 -26.36 15.17 10.64
N SER A 33 -26.04 15.62 9.43
CA SER A 33 -25.96 17.04 9.10
C SER A 33 -27.36 17.67 9.03
N GLU A 34 -27.50 18.88 9.57
CA GLU A 34 -28.76 19.63 9.52
C GLU A 34 -29.02 20.14 8.09
N GLY A 35 -29.88 19.42 7.35
CA GLY A 35 -30.36 19.80 6.01
C GLY A 35 -30.10 18.76 4.92
N GLU A 36 -30.52 19.04 3.68
CA GLU A 36 -30.24 18.20 2.51
C GLU A 36 -28.79 18.37 2.02
N THR A 37 -27.81 17.99 2.85
CA THR A 37 -26.39 18.03 2.48
C THR A 37 -25.95 16.72 1.82
N LEU A 38 -25.67 16.79 0.52
CA LEU A 38 -25.09 15.68 -0.24
C LEU A 38 -23.63 15.42 0.16
N LEU A 39 -23.16 14.17 -0.01
CA LEU A 39 -21.79 13.73 0.30
C LEU A 39 -20.74 14.52 -0.48
N TYR A 40 -21.05 14.79 -1.75
CA TYR A 40 -20.27 15.68 -2.61
C TYR A 40 -21.15 16.88 -2.98
N GLN A 41 -20.59 18.08 -2.87
CA GLN A 41 -21.23 19.31 -3.35
C GLN A 41 -21.24 19.31 -4.89
N ALA A 42 -22.18 18.55 -5.44
CA ALA A 42 -22.40 18.40 -6.88
C ALA A 42 -23.76 19.01 -7.26
N TYR A 43 -23.84 19.51 -8.49
CA TYR A 43 -25.11 19.98 -9.03
C TYR A 43 -26.14 18.85 -9.06
N ARG A 44 -27.32 19.11 -8.50
CA ARG A 44 -28.45 18.20 -8.52
C ARG A 44 -29.39 18.57 -9.67
N PRO A 45 -29.51 17.75 -10.72
CA PRO A 45 -30.41 18.05 -11.82
C PRO A 45 -31.88 18.03 -11.37
N PRO A 46 -32.73 18.87 -11.98
CA PRO A 46 -34.17 18.90 -11.68
C PRO A 46 -34.79 17.56 -12.09
N GLY A 47 -35.32 16.82 -11.11
CA GLY A 47 -35.93 15.50 -11.30
C GLY A 47 -35.30 14.38 -10.47
N VAL A 48 -34.10 14.59 -9.91
CA VAL A 48 -33.48 13.63 -8.99
C VAL A 48 -33.88 13.96 -7.56
N THR A 49 -34.37 12.99 -6.78
CA THR A 49 -34.68 13.17 -5.35
C THR A 49 -33.41 13.17 -4.50
N TYR A 50 -33.46 13.75 -3.31
CA TYR A 50 -32.31 13.83 -2.39
C TYR A 50 -31.74 12.44 -2.09
N TYR A 51 -32.60 11.48 -1.73
CA TYR A 51 -32.20 10.11 -1.42
C TYR A 51 -31.59 9.36 -2.62
N MET A 52 -32.05 9.63 -3.84
CA MET A 52 -31.44 9.05 -5.04
C MET A 52 -30.03 9.59 -5.27
N ALA A 53 -29.85 10.91 -5.16
CA ALA A 53 -28.54 11.53 -5.28
C ALA A 53 -27.57 11.04 -4.19
N LEU A 54 -28.03 10.97 -2.94
CA LEU A 54 -27.25 10.45 -1.81
C LEU A 54 -26.84 8.99 -2.02
N GLY A 55 -27.78 8.14 -2.48
CA GLY A 55 -27.51 6.73 -2.75
C GLY A 55 -26.48 6.52 -3.86
N ILE A 56 -26.59 7.26 -4.97
CA ILE A 56 -25.62 7.19 -6.08
C ILE A 56 -24.24 7.64 -5.61
N GLN A 57 -24.15 8.80 -4.94
CA GLN A 57 -22.87 9.32 -4.44
C GLN A 57 -22.24 8.38 -3.41
N GLY A 58 -23.03 7.83 -2.50
CA GLY A 58 -22.57 6.87 -1.50
C GLY A 58 -22.06 5.59 -2.15
N PHE A 59 -22.78 5.03 -3.11
CA PHE A 59 -22.37 3.83 -3.84
C PHE A 59 -21.09 4.07 -4.66
N THR A 60 -21.00 5.18 -5.38
CA THR A 60 -19.81 5.54 -6.16
C THR A 60 -18.60 5.75 -5.25
N GLY A 61 -18.75 6.50 -4.14
CA GLY A 61 -17.66 6.69 -3.18
C GLY A 61 -17.18 5.38 -2.55
N PHE A 62 -18.13 4.55 -2.11
CA PHE A 62 -17.84 3.25 -1.49
C PHE A 62 -17.10 2.30 -2.45
N THR A 63 -17.61 2.15 -3.69
CA THR A 63 -17.00 1.28 -4.69
C THR A 63 -15.62 1.77 -5.11
N HIS A 64 -15.39 3.08 -5.18
CA HIS A 64 -14.08 3.64 -5.51
C HIS A 64 -13.04 3.40 -4.40
N ILE A 65 -13.43 3.56 -3.14
CA ILE A 65 -12.54 3.31 -1.99
C ILE A 65 -12.18 1.82 -1.90
N ILE A 66 -13.16 0.93 -1.99
CA ILE A 66 -12.96 -0.51 -1.76
C ILE A 66 -12.30 -1.22 -2.93
N ASN A 67 -12.62 -0.85 -4.17
CA ASN A 67 -12.08 -1.54 -5.34
C ASN A 67 -10.88 -0.81 -5.97
N GLY A 68 -10.71 0.48 -5.69
CA GLY A 68 -9.62 1.29 -6.25
C GLY A 68 -8.47 1.45 -5.27
N ILE A 69 -8.70 2.22 -4.22
CA ILE A 69 -7.64 2.68 -3.31
C ILE A 69 -7.16 1.53 -2.42
N PHE A 70 -8.08 0.84 -1.76
CA PHE A 70 -7.74 -0.18 -0.77
C PHE A 70 -6.89 -1.34 -1.34
N PRO A 71 -7.22 -1.96 -2.49
CA PRO A 71 -6.45 -3.08 -3.01
C PRO A 71 -5.07 -2.64 -3.50
N PHE A 72 -4.96 -1.43 -4.05
CA PHE A 72 -3.69 -0.88 -4.52
C PHE A 72 -2.70 -0.69 -3.36
N ASP A 73 -3.13 -0.05 -2.27
CA ASP A 73 -2.28 0.18 -1.09
C ASP A 73 -1.83 -1.14 -0.45
N VAL A 74 -2.75 -2.10 -0.30
CA VAL A 74 -2.45 -3.42 0.26
C VAL A 74 -1.46 -4.18 -0.63
N LEU A 75 -1.69 -4.19 -1.95
CA LEU A 75 -0.79 -4.85 -2.89
C LEU A 75 0.60 -4.22 -2.89
N PHE A 76 0.68 -2.89 -2.84
CA PHE A 76 1.96 -2.17 -2.75
C PHE A 76 2.71 -2.51 -1.46
N MET A 77 2.02 -2.49 -0.31
CA MET A 77 2.59 -2.88 0.97
C MET A 77 3.12 -4.32 0.96
N ILE A 78 2.36 -5.26 0.37
CA ILE A 78 2.77 -6.67 0.25
C ILE A 78 4.04 -6.77 -0.60
N MET A 79 4.09 -6.10 -1.76
CA MET A 79 5.29 -6.12 -2.62
C MET A 79 6.52 -5.61 -1.89
N LEU A 80 6.42 -4.48 -1.18
CA LEU A 80 7.53 -3.94 -0.40
C LEU A 80 7.95 -4.86 0.75
N SER A 81 6.98 -5.42 1.47
CA SER A 81 7.22 -6.33 2.60
C SER A 81 7.89 -7.63 2.15
N CYS A 82 7.44 -8.20 1.03
CA CYS A 82 8.05 -9.36 0.39
C CYS A 82 9.48 -9.05 -0.06
N THR A 83 9.71 -7.91 -0.72
CA THR A 83 11.05 -7.49 -1.16
C THR A 83 12.00 -7.35 0.04
N ALA A 84 11.56 -6.68 1.10
CA ALA A 84 12.34 -6.54 2.33
C ALA A 84 12.66 -7.89 2.98
N LEU A 85 11.73 -8.85 2.97
CA LEU A 85 11.98 -10.20 3.46
C LEU A 85 13.03 -10.92 2.62
N GLN A 86 12.93 -10.86 1.30
CA GLN A 86 13.88 -11.51 0.40
C GLN A 86 15.31 -10.98 0.62
N PHE A 87 15.47 -9.66 0.83
CA PHE A 87 16.76 -9.09 1.21
C PHE A 87 17.27 -9.58 2.58
N ARG A 88 16.39 -9.76 3.57
CA ARG A 88 16.79 -10.31 4.88
C ARG A 88 17.24 -11.76 4.77
N LEU A 89 16.50 -12.60 4.05
CA LEU A 89 16.86 -14.00 3.80
C LEU A 89 18.20 -14.11 3.07
N LEU A 90 18.44 -13.24 2.09
CA LEU A 90 19.71 -13.18 1.39
C LEU A 90 20.86 -12.79 2.32
N ASN A 91 20.64 -11.84 3.25
CA ASN A 91 21.65 -11.44 4.21
C ASN A 91 21.99 -12.57 5.20
N GLU A 92 20.99 -13.33 5.66
CA GLU A 92 21.20 -14.54 6.47
C GLU A 92 21.97 -15.62 5.69
N GLU A 93 21.63 -15.86 4.41
CA GLU A 93 22.34 -16.81 3.55
C GLU A 93 23.80 -16.37 3.34
N LEU A 94 24.06 -15.07 3.21
CA LEU A 94 25.41 -14.52 3.09
C LEU A 94 26.22 -14.67 4.38
N GLN A 95 25.62 -14.46 5.55
CA GLN A 95 26.30 -14.66 6.84
C GLN A 95 26.69 -16.13 7.05
N THR A 96 25.77 -17.06 6.79
CA THR A 96 26.03 -18.51 6.90
C THR A 96 27.04 -19.02 5.87
N LEU A 97 27.31 -18.26 4.81
CA LEU A 97 28.31 -18.59 3.80
C LEU A 97 29.74 -18.62 4.36
N PHE A 98 30.02 -17.78 5.38
CA PHE A 98 31.34 -17.63 5.99
C PHE A 98 31.57 -18.57 7.19
N ASP A 99 30.51 -19.19 7.72
CA ASP A 99 30.58 -20.18 8.81
C ASP A 99 30.91 -21.61 8.34
N VAL A 100 31.07 -21.83 7.03
CA VAL A 100 31.41 -23.17 6.50
C VAL A 100 32.90 -23.45 6.67
N ASP A 101 33.21 -24.47 7.49
CA ASP A 101 34.55 -24.96 7.78
C ASP A 101 35.37 -25.20 6.50
N ARG A 102 36.53 -24.54 6.39
CA ARG A 102 37.34 -24.45 5.15
C ARG A 102 38.33 -25.62 4.98
N ASP A 103 38.09 -26.77 5.59
CA ASP A 103 39.16 -27.76 5.80
C ASP A 103 39.33 -28.80 4.66
N THR A 104 38.66 -28.65 3.51
CA THR A 104 38.88 -29.53 2.35
C THR A 104 38.75 -28.79 1.02
N GLY A 105 39.52 -29.16 -0.02
CA GLY A 105 39.41 -28.58 -1.36
C GLY A 105 38.03 -28.71 -2.05
N LYS A 106 37.13 -29.54 -1.50
CA LYS A 106 35.70 -29.60 -1.89
C LYS A 106 34.87 -28.44 -1.32
N ALA A 107 35.31 -27.82 -0.23
CA ALA A 107 34.67 -26.68 0.41
C ALA A 107 34.76 -25.41 -0.46
N ASP A 108 35.87 -25.17 -1.17
CA ASP A 108 36.01 -23.99 -2.05
C ASP A 108 35.03 -24.02 -3.23
N LEU A 109 34.82 -25.20 -3.84
CA LEU A 109 33.85 -25.36 -4.92
C LEU A 109 32.40 -25.15 -4.44
N GLN A 110 32.07 -25.64 -3.24
CA GLN A 110 30.75 -25.43 -2.64
C GLN A 110 30.53 -23.98 -2.23
N PHE A 111 31.55 -23.33 -1.67
CA PHE A 111 31.53 -21.90 -1.34
C PHE A 111 31.29 -21.05 -2.59
N ARG A 112 32.05 -21.26 -3.67
CA ARG A 112 31.87 -20.55 -4.94
C ARG A 112 30.45 -20.72 -5.51
N LYS A 113 29.89 -21.94 -5.46
CA LYS A 113 28.51 -22.19 -5.93
C LYS A 113 27.46 -21.47 -5.09
N LYS A 114 27.58 -21.49 -3.75
CA LYS A 114 26.64 -20.77 -2.87
C LYS A 114 26.78 -19.25 -3.01
N LEU A 115 28.01 -18.76 -3.14
CA LEU A 115 28.28 -17.34 -3.39
C LEU A 115 27.66 -16.88 -4.71
N GLN A 116 27.86 -17.66 -5.79
CA GLN A 116 27.27 -17.36 -7.09
C GLN A 116 25.74 -17.32 -7.01
N ARG A 117 25.11 -18.26 -6.28
CA ARG A 117 23.66 -18.24 -6.03
C ARG A 117 23.21 -16.98 -5.29
N CYS A 118 23.94 -16.56 -4.26
CA CYS A 118 23.64 -15.32 -3.52
C CYS A 118 23.76 -14.09 -4.43
N ILE A 119 24.80 -14.00 -5.27
CA ILE A 119 24.98 -12.91 -6.22
C ILE A 119 23.84 -12.86 -7.25
N THR A 120 23.44 -14.01 -7.80
CA THR A 120 22.31 -14.07 -8.74
C THR A 120 21.00 -13.66 -8.08
N HIS A 121 20.74 -14.07 -6.83
CA HIS A 121 19.56 -13.65 -6.10
C HIS A 121 19.59 -12.16 -5.77
N TYR A 122 20.75 -11.62 -5.36
CA TYR A 122 20.93 -10.18 -5.15
C TYR A 122 20.63 -9.36 -6.41
N ASP A 123 21.18 -9.78 -7.56
CA ASP A 123 20.97 -9.09 -8.83
C ASP A 123 19.48 -9.12 -9.25
N PHE A 124 18.81 -10.26 -9.07
CA PHE A 124 17.37 -10.38 -9.28
C PHE A 124 16.58 -9.41 -8.38
N LEU A 125 16.90 -9.36 -7.09
CA LEU A 125 16.25 -8.46 -6.12
C LEU A 125 16.47 -6.99 -6.47
N LEU A 126 17.66 -6.63 -6.93
CA LEU A 126 18.00 -5.27 -7.35
C LEU A 126 17.20 -4.87 -8.59
N GLN A 127 17.12 -5.76 -9.58
CA GLN A 127 16.30 -5.55 -10.78
C GLN A 127 14.81 -5.44 -10.43
N TYR A 128 14.31 -6.31 -9.55
CA TYR A 128 12.92 -6.27 -9.11
C TYR A 128 12.58 -4.97 -8.38
N ALA A 129 13.42 -4.52 -7.45
CA ALA A 129 13.24 -3.24 -6.76
C ALA A 129 13.28 -2.05 -7.73
N LYS A 130 14.14 -2.09 -8.75
CA LYS A 130 14.17 -1.09 -9.81
C LYS A 130 12.88 -1.08 -10.62
N THR A 131 12.38 -2.25 -11.04
CA THR A 131 11.10 -2.35 -11.76
C THR A 131 9.94 -1.78 -10.94
N ILE A 132 9.84 -2.13 -9.65
CA ILE A 132 8.84 -1.56 -8.75
C ILE A 132 8.94 -0.03 -8.73
N ASN A 133 10.14 0.51 -8.59
CA ASN A 133 10.35 1.95 -8.57
C ASN A 133 9.97 2.60 -9.90
N ASP A 134 10.37 2.03 -11.03
CA ASP A 134 10.10 2.59 -12.35
C ASP A 134 8.59 2.55 -12.67
N GLU A 135 7.87 1.50 -12.26
CA GLU A 135 6.42 1.37 -12.47
C GLU A 135 5.58 2.22 -11.50
N LEU A 136 6.01 2.35 -10.24
CA LEU A 136 5.18 2.96 -9.18
C LEU A 136 5.60 4.38 -8.79
N SER A 137 6.81 4.84 -9.16
CA SER A 137 7.28 6.20 -8.84
C SER A 137 6.35 7.29 -9.36
N ILE A 138 5.85 7.16 -10.59
CA ILE A 138 4.95 8.14 -11.19
C ILE A 138 3.58 8.15 -10.49
N PRO A 139 2.86 7.01 -10.34
CA PRO A 139 1.62 6.95 -9.56
C PRO A 139 1.75 7.49 -8.14
N LEU A 140 2.85 7.15 -7.43
CA LEU A 140 3.11 7.63 -6.07
C LEU A 140 3.36 9.14 -6.02
N THR A 141 4.11 9.68 -6.98
CA THR A 141 4.34 11.13 -7.05
C THR A 141 3.02 11.86 -7.28
N PHE A 142 2.19 11.34 -8.18
CA PHE A 142 0.88 11.91 -8.45
C PHE A 142 -0.03 11.87 -7.22
N SER A 143 -0.07 10.73 -6.49
CA SER A 143 -0.89 10.61 -5.28
C SER A 143 -0.43 11.53 -4.14
N LEU A 144 0.88 11.74 -3.99
CA LEU A 144 1.41 12.68 -3.00
C LEU A 144 1.02 14.12 -3.34
N VAL A 145 1.21 14.54 -4.60
CA VAL A 145 0.87 15.90 -5.04
C VAL A 145 -0.63 16.17 -4.87
N THR A 146 -1.50 15.21 -5.21
CA THR A 146 -2.95 15.36 -5.02
C THR A 146 -3.33 15.42 -3.55
N MET A 147 -2.75 14.57 -2.69
CA MET A 147 -2.97 14.63 -1.23
C MET A 147 -2.58 15.99 -0.64
N PHE A 148 -1.38 16.49 -0.96
CA PHE A 148 -0.93 17.80 -0.46
C PHE A 148 -1.83 18.93 -0.97
N GLY A 149 -2.25 18.89 -2.23
CA GLY A 149 -3.20 19.85 -2.78
C GLY A 149 -4.53 19.84 -2.03
N CYS A 150 -5.12 18.66 -1.82
CA CYS A 150 -6.37 18.50 -1.08
C CYS A 150 -6.26 19.03 0.36
N HIS A 151 -5.20 18.66 1.09
CA HIS A 151 -4.99 19.13 2.46
C HIS A 151 -4.78 20.65 2.55
N THR A 152 -4.08 21.25 1.59
CA THR A 152 -3.85 22.69 1.57
C THR A 152 -5.17 23.45 1.37
N VAL A 153 -6.02 22.98 0.46
CA VAL A 153 -7.36 23.55 0.23
C VAL A 153 -8.25 23.38 1.46
N GLU A 154 -8.20 22.22 2.11
CA GLU A 154 -8.97 21.96 3.33
C GLU A 154 -8.54 22.88 4.49
N MET A 155 -7.23 23.03 4.70
CA MET A 155 -6.68 23.96 5.71
C MET A 155 -7.08 25.41 5.43
N TYR A 156 -7.05 25.84 4.17
CA TYR A 156 -7.53 27.17 3.78
C TYR A 156 -9.03 27.34 4.06
N ARG A 157 -9.84 26.29 3.81
CA ARG A 157 -11.27 26.31 4.11
C ARG A 157 -11.57 26.39 5.61
N LEU A 158 -10.77 25.69 6.44
CA LEU A 158 -10.92 25.70 7.91
C LEU A 158 -10.43 27.00 8.55
N ALA A 159 -9.51 27.72 7.91
CA ALA A 159 -8.98 28.99 8.40
C ALA A 159 -9.92 30.19 8.16
N LYS A 160 -11.00 30.01 7.38
CA LYS A 160 -12.00 31.04 7.06
C LYS A 160 -13.25 30.86 7.90
#